data_AF-A0A926YJT3-F1
#
_entry.id   AF-A0A926YJT3-F1
#
_cell.length_a   1.000
_cell.length_b   1.000
_cell.length_c   1.000
_cell.angle_alpha   90.00
_cell.angle_beta   90.00
_cell.angle_gamma   90.00
#
_symmetry.space_group_name_H-M   'P 1'
#
loop_
_entity.id
_entity.type
_entity.pdbx_description
1 polymer ?
#
loop_
_entity_poly.entity_id
_entity_poly.type
_entity_poly.pdbx_seq_one_letter_code
_entity_poly.pdbx_strand_id
1 'polypeptide(L)'
;MSRWLCWVFLVLVGFVLASLLHFGLGTVAHATDGAESPVEESAPAVGNDSEFYPIAMSEAVDFLNGQSTPTLQSIVSCLPQRPAHLPVPKFSLLASRELNGGTYHYLNVYVDHGFGGQAEPWQTLVKQAGEACVNLIGLPSLQSLTQYVDLPTAVSFAVARYQELKRQNPTEFQSLTRAITSGGGLFVGTTRASFGSPMDDEHGCELFQEDKSALENLGVAVSSKCRAPSR
;
A
#
# COMPACT_ATOMS: atom_id res chain seq x y z
N MET A 1 30.48 11.93 -45.17
CA MET A 1 29.20 12.44 -44.60
C MET A 1 29.21 12.11 -43.10
N SER A 2 29.89 12.79 -42.17
CA SER A 2 30.31 14.18 -41.98
C SER A 2 29.17 15.18 -41.81
N ARG A 3 29.08 15.73 -40.58
CA ARG A 3 28.67 17.09 -40.18
C ARG A 3 27.21 17.42 -39.85
N TRP A 4 26.24 16.53 -40.03
CA TRP A 4 24.83 16.88 -39.77
C TRP A 4 24.29 16.64 -38.35
N LEU A 5 24.92 15.78 -37.55
CA LEU A 5 24.40 15.42 -36.22
C LEU A 5 24.91 16.30 -35.07
N CYS A 6 25.85 17.22 -35.30
CA CYS A 6 26.41 18.08 -34.25
C CYS A 6 25.69 19.43 -34.06
N TRP A 7 24.78 19.81 -34.97
CA TRP A 7 24.15 21.15 -34.93
C TRP A 7 22.81 21.21 -34.20
N VAL A 8 22.14 20.08 -34.01
CA VAL A 8 20.83 20.05 -33.32
C VAL A 8 20.99 20.14 -31.79
N PHE A 9 22.17 19.85 -31.24
CA PHE A 9 22.41 19.83 -29.80
C PHE A 9 22.73 21.20 -29.17
N LEU A 10 22.89 22.28 -29.95
CA LEU A 10 23.34 23.60 -29.43
C LEU A 10 22.28 24.71 -29.45
N VAL A 11 21.06 24.47 -29.94
CA VAL A 11 20.01 25.52 -30.03
C VAL A 11 19.00 25.47 -28.88
N LEU A 12 18.92 24.37 -28.13
CA LEU A 12 17.90 24.20 -27.07
C LEU A 12 18.31 24.69 -25.67
N VAL A 13 19.52 25.24 -25.50
CA VAL A 13 20.02 25.76 -24.21
C VAL A 13 19.95 27.31 -24.14
N GLY A 14 19.43 27.99 -25.17
CA GLY A 14 19.54 29.46 -25.33
C GLY A 14 18.26 30.29 -25.18
N PHE A 15 17.10 29.69 -24.95
CA PHE A 15 15.81 30.37 -24.78
C PHE A 15 15.10 29.60 -23.66
N VAL A 16 14.82 30.09 -22.46
CA VAL A 16 14.18 31.34 -22.08
C VAL A 16 14.59 31.61 -20.62
N LEU A 17 15.71 32.30 -20.45
CA LEU A 17 16.17 32.88 -19.20
C LEU A 17 15.88 34.38 -19.30
N ALA A 18 14.59 34.73 -19.38
CA ALA A 18 14.14 36.11 -19.59
C ALA A 18 12.67 36.27 -19.17
N SER A 19 12.39 36.20 -17.87
CA SER A 19 11.15 36.72 -17.26
C SER A 19 11.40 37.05 -15.79
N LEU A 20 12.40 37.90 -15.57
CA LEU A 20 12.53 38.70 -14.35
C LEU A 20 11.79 40.03 -14.60
N LEU A 21 11.24 40.59 -13.51
CA LEU A 21 10.82 41.99 -13.33
C LEU A 21 9.43 42.37 -13.85
N HIS A 22 8.42 42.19 -12.99
CA HIS A 22 7.32 43.16 -12.82
C HIS A 22 7.15 43.36 -11.31
N PHE A 23 7.69 44.46 -10.77
CA PHE A 23 6.96 45.67 -10.39
C PHE A 23 5.90 45.46 -9.30
N GLY A 24 6.16 46.05 -8.13
CA GLY A 24 5.22 46.08 -7.01
C GLY A 24 5.76 46.79 -5.77
N LEU A 25 6.22 48.03 -5.93
CA LEU A 25 6.44 48.97 -4.82
C LEU A 25 5.08 49.56 -4.42
N GLY A 26 4.70 49.37 -3.16
CA GLY A 26 3.57 50.05 -2.53
C GLY A 26 3.90 50.33 -1.07
N THR A 27 4.19 51.58 -0.75
CA THR A 27 4.32 52.13 0.60
C THR A 27 2.94 52.34 1.22
N VAL A 28 2.83 52.26 2.56
CA VAL A 28 2.49 53.36 3.48
C VAL A 28 2.53 52.83 4.92
N ALA A 29 3.24 53.55 5.78
CA ALA A 29 3.23 53.38 7.22
C ALA A 29 1.99 54.04 7.85
N HIS A 30 1.38 53.37 8.83
CA HIS A 30 0.66 54.07 9.90
C HIS A 30 0.90 53.36 11.22
N ALA A 31 1.48 54.12 12.15
CA ALA A 31 1.58 53.79 13.56
C ALA A 31 0.35 54.37 14.26
N THR A 32 -0.29 53.56 15.10
CA THR A 32 -1.12 54.03 16.21
C THR A 32 -0.89 53.10 17.39
N ASP A 33 -0.41 53.69 18.48
CA ASP A 33 -0.25 53.08 19.79
C ASP A 33 -1.59 52.69 20.42
N GLY A 34 -1.55 51.60 21.19
CA GLY A 34 -2.25 51.47 22.46
C GLY A 34 -3.67 50.91 22.44
N ALA A 35 -3.82 49.63 22.80
CA ALA A 35 -4.78 49.18 23.82
C ALA A 35 -4.64 47.68 24.09
N GLU A 36 -4.56 47.37 25.38
CA GLU A 36 -4.79 46.11 26.11
C GLU A 36 -5.05 44.80 25.34
N SER A 37 -4.26 43.79 25.74
CA SER A 37 -4.52 42.36 25.51
C SER A 37 -5.95 41.95 25.86
N PRO A 38 -6.62 41.20 24.98
CA PRO A 38 -7.24 39.96 25.37
C PRO A 38 -6.20 38.85 25.22
N VAL A 39 -6.05 38.03 26.25
CA VAL A 39 -5.48 36.70 26.11
C VAL A 39 -6.45 35.94 25.21
N GLU A 40 -6.20 35.99 23.90
CA GLU A 40 -6.76 35.02 22.97
C GLU A 40 -6.09 33.70 23.36
N GLU A 41 -6.84 32.89 24.11
CA GLU A 41 -6.61 31.48 24.21
C GLU A 41 -6.67 30.95 22.77
N SER A 42 -5.51 30.95 22.11
CA SER A 42 -5.29 30.27 20.86
C SER A 42 -5.64 28.81 21.13
N ALA A 43 -6.88 28.44 20.82
CA ALA A 43 -7.26 27.06 20.65
C ALA A 43 -6.13 26.43 19.83
N PRO A 44 -5.56 25.28 20.24
CA PRO A 44 -4.58 24.61 19.42
C PRO A 44 -5.19 24.50 18.03
N ALA A 45 -4.50 25.05 17.03
CA ALA A 45 -4.88 24.84 15.65
C ALA A 45 -5.08 23.34 15.52
N VAL A 46 -6.33 22.91 15.34
CA VAL A 46 -6.64 21.54 15.00
C VAL A 46 -6.00 21.38 13.64
N GLY A 47 -4.76 20.90 13.62
CA GLY A 47 -3.96 20.62 12.44
C GLY A 47 -4.66 19.50 11.71
N ASN A 48 -5.64 19.88 10.90
CA ASN A 48 -6.59 18.99 10.27
C ASN A 48 -6.18 18.69 8.83
N ASP A 49 -4.87 18.57 8.58
CA ASP A 49 -4.34 18.01 7.35
C ASP A 49 -3.55 16.78 7.77
N SER A 50 -4.16 15.61 7.60
CA SER A 50 -3.43 14.36 7.63
C SER A 50 -2.50 14.37 6.41
N GLU A 51 -1.33 14.98 6.53
CA GLU A 51 -0.37 15.05 5.44
C GLU A 51 0.02 13.62 5.06
N PHE A 52 -0.39 13.20 3.87
CA PHE A 52 0.08 11.95 3.26
C PHE A 52 1.30 12.28 2.41
N TYR A 53 2.40 11.60 2.69
CA TYR A 53 3.62 11.71 1.89
C TYR A 53 3.67 10.59 0.85
N PRO A 54 4.03 10.90 -0.40
CA PRO A 54 4.30 9.87 -1.40
C PRO A 54 5.53 9.06 -0.99
N ILE A 55 5.58 7.80 -1.43
CA ILE A 55 6.75 6.95 -1.26
C ILE A 55 7.85 7.42 -2.19
N ALA A 56 9.06 7.65 -1.66
CA ALA A 56 10.21 8.00 -2.49
C ALA A 56 10.74 6.77 -3.25
N MET A 57 11.39 6.99 -4.39
CA MET A 57 11.98 5.91 -5.20
C MET A 57 12.97 5.04 -4.41
N SER A 58 13.74 5.65 -3.50
CA SER A 58 14.68 4.96 -2.61
C SER A 58 14.01 4.13 -1.51
N GLU A 59 12.73 4.37 -1.25
CA GLU A 59 11.92 3.68 -0.22
C GLU A 59 11.15 2.50 -0.81
N ALA A 60 10.91 2.49 -2.12
CA ALA A 60 10.25 1.41 -2.86
C ALA A 60 11.17 0.19 -3.05
N VAL A 61 11.56 -0.44 -1.95
CA VAL A 61 12.44 -1.62 -1.90
C VAL A 61 11.67 -2.83 -1.42
N ASP A 62 11.92 -3.99 -2.04
CA ASP A 62 11.30 -5.23 -1.58
C ASP A 62 12.08 -5.75 -0.38
N PHE A 63 11.42 -5.68 0.77
CA PHE A 63 12.00 -6.01 2.06
C PHE A 63 12.28 -7.51 2.24
N LEU A 64 11.52 -8.39 1.57
CA LEU A 64 11.67 -9.85 1.72
C LEU A 64 12.45 -10.48 0.56
N ASN A 65 12.39 -9.89 -0.63
CA ASN A 65 13.09 -10.34 -1.81
C ASN A 65 13.55 -9.17 -2.69
N GLY A 66 14.77 -8.69 -2.46
CA GLY A 66 15.33 -7.54 -3.16
C GLY A 66 15.34 -7.63 -4.71
N GLN A 67 15.19 -8.82 -5.30
CA GLN A 67 15.08 -8.99 -6.76
C GLN A 67 13.85 -8.30 -7.36
N SER A 68 12.79 -8.12 -6.57
CA SER A 68 11.56 -7.46 -7.00
C SER A 68 11.63 -5.93 -6.91
N THR A 69 12.71 -5.37 -6.36
CA THR A 69 12.88 -3.91 -6.19
C THR A 69 12.66 -3.11 -7.48
N PRO A 70 13.17 -3.52 -8.65
CA PRO A 70 12.90 -2.77 -9.90
C PRO A 70 11.42 -2.70 -10.24
N THR A 71 10.64 -3.75 -9.93
CA THR A 71 9.19 -3.76 -10.14
C THR A 71 8.48 -2.80 -9.18
N LEU A 72 8.89 -2.75 -7.91
CA LEU A 72 8.34 -1.79 -6.94
C LEU A 72 8.66 -0.34 -7.33
N GLN A 73 9.90 -0.10 -7.78
CA GLN A 73 10.33 1.19 -8.28
C GLN A 73 9.55 1.63 -9.52
N SER A 74 9.21 0.71 -10.43
CA SER A 74 8.40 1.05 -11.60
C SER A 74 6.94 1.40 -11.27
N ILE A 75 6.45 1.04 -10.09
CA ILE A 75 5.08 1.34 -9.63
C ILE A 75 5.04 2.29 -8.42
N VAL A 76 6.15 2.94 -8.08
CA VAL A 76 6.30 3.72 -6.82
C VAL A 76 5.22 4.80 -6.65
N SER A 77 4.81 5.44 -7.75
CA SER A 77 3.77 6.47 -7.75
C SER A 77 2.38 5.96 -7.35
N CYS A 78 2.20 4.64 -7.32
CA CYS A 78 0.94 3.96 -7.00
C CYS A 78 1.02 3.11 -5.73
N LEU A 79 2.16 3.11 -5.04
CA LEU A 79 2.24 2.50 -3.73
C LEU A 79 1.38 3.29 -2.72
N PRO A 80 0.76 2.63 -1.73
CA PRO A 80 0.00 3.31 -0.69
C PRO A 80 0.80 4.43 -0.05
N GLN A 81 0.20 5.61 0.03
CA GLN A 81 0.83 6.77 0.65
C GLN A 81 0.92 6.60 2.17
N ARG A 82 1.89 7.27 2.76
CA ARG A 82 2.20 7.20 4.19
C ARG A 82 1.61 8.40 4.93
N PRO A 83 0.84 8.22 6.01
CA PRO A 83 0.56 9.30 6.94
C PRO A 83 1.86 9.83 7.54
N ALA A 84 2.02 11.15 7.63
CA ALA A 84 3.20 11.86 8.15
C ALA A 84 3.79 11.29 9.45
N HIS A 85 2.90 10.88 10.35
CA HIS A 85 3.22 10.41 11.69
C HIS A 85 3.67 8.94 11.76
N LEU A 86 3.56 8.17 10.67
CA LEU A 86 3.97 6.77 10.60
C LEU A 86 5.32 6.63 9.90
N PRO A 87 6.13 5.60 10.25
CA PRO A 87 7.37 5.32 9.54
C PRO A 87 7.09 4.85 8.11
N VAL A 88 8.14 4.82 7.29
CA VAL A 88 8.09 4.37 5.90
C VAL A 88 7.59 2.93 5.84
N PRO A 89 6.50 2.66 5.10
CA PRO A 89 6.03 1.29 4.89
C PRO A 89 7.10 0.45 4.20
N LYS A 90 7.24 -0.80 4.61
CA LYS A 90 8.01 -1.80 3.86
C LYS A 90 7.08 -2.53 2.92
N PHE A 91 7.57 -2.88 1.75
CA PHE A 91 6.80 -3.57 0.73
C PHE A 91 7.38 -4.95 0.46
N SER A 92 6.53 -5.90 0.10
CA SER A 92 6.96 -7.15 -0.50
C SER A 92 6.05 -7.54 -1.65
N LEU A 93 6.63 -7.74 -2.83
CA LEU A 93 5.90 -8.21 -4.00
C LEU A 93 5.63 -9.70 -3.87
N LEU A 94 4.35 -10.06 -3.77
CA LEU A 94 3.91 -11.45 -3.67
C LEU A 94 3.81 -12.11 -5.04
N ALA A 95 3.20 -11.39 -5.99
CA ALA A 95 2.96 -11.92 -7.32
C ALA A 95 2.75 -10.81 -8.35
N SER A 96 2.95 -11.14 -9.62
CA SER A 96 2.59 -10.28 -10.76
C SER A 96 1.94 -11.11 -11.86
N ARG A 97 0.91 -10.55 -12.50
CA ARG A 97 0.15 -11.20 -13.58
C ARG A 97 -0.23 -10.19 -14.66
N GLU A 98 0.06 -10.52 -15.92
CA GLU A 98 -0.38 -9.74 -17.07
C GLU A 98 -1.80 -10.16 -17.47
N LEU A 99 -2.72 -9.19 -17.54
CA LEU A 99 -4.14 -9.37 -17.82
C LEU A 99 -4.70 -8.15 -18.55
N ASN A 100 -5.48 -8.38 -19.62
CA ASN A 100 -6.24 -7.33 -20.32
C ASN A 100 -5.43 -6.05 -20.60
N GLY A 101 -4.19 -6.19 -21.09
CA GLY A 101 -3.33 -5.06 -21.46
C GLY A 101 -2.69 -4.31 -20.29
N GLY A 102 -2.64 -4.90 -19.10
CA GLY A 102 -1.87 -4.37 -17.97
C GLY A 102 -1.31 -5.46 -17.06
N THR A 103 -0.40 -5.09 -16.18
CA THR A 103 0.19 -5.98 -15.18
C THR A 103 -0.38 -5.66 -13.81
N TYR A 104 -0.89 -6.67 -13.13
CA TYR A 104 -1.39 -6.59 -11.76
C TYR A 104 -0.32 -7.08 -10.82
N HIS A 105 0.12 -6.21 -9.90
CA HIS A 105 1.10 -6.49 -8.87
C HIS A 105 0.36 -6.61 -7.54
N TYR A 106 0.51 -7.77 -6.90
CA TYR A 106 -0.08 -8.04 -5.59
C TYR A 106 1.00 -8.02 -4.53
N LEU A 107 0.81 -7.21 -3.49
CA LEU A 107 1.87 -6.89 -2.53
C LEU A 107 1.36 -6.95 -1.08
N ASN A 108 2.28 -7.20 -0.17
CA ASN A 108 2.11 -6.90 1.25
C ASN A 108 2.71 -5.54 1.59
N VAL A 109 2.08 -4.81 2.50
CA VAL A 109 2.54 -3.53 3.04
C VAL A 109 2.67 -3.63 4.55
N TYR A 110 3.87 -3.39 5.09
CA TYR A 110 4.17 -3.49 6.52
C TYR A 110 4.43 -2.09 7.09
N VAL A 111 3.66 -1.66 8.09
CA VAL A 111 3.80 -0.33 8.73
C VAL A 111 4.01 -0.45 10.24
N ASP A 112 5.26 -0.33 10.68
CA ASP A 112 5.59 -0.40 12.11
C ASP A 112 4.91 0.74 12.91
N HIS A 113 4.06 0.41 13.88
CA HIS A 113 3.38 1.41 14.71
C HIS A 113 4.18 1.81 15.96
N GLY A 114 5.42 1.37 16.11
CA GLY A 114 6.38 1.90 17.10
C GLY A 114 6.16 1.47 18.57
N PHE A 115 5.06 0.79 18.91
CA PHE A 115 4.76 0.33 20.27
C PHE A 115 4.74 -1.20 20.39
N GLY A 116 5.81 -1.89 19.97
CA GLY A 116 5.99 -3.33 20.21
C GLY A 116 4.93 -4.27 19.59
N GLY A 117 3.93 -3.73 18.90
CA GLY A 117 2.96 -4.47 18.11
C GLY A 117 3.50 -4.67 16.71
N GLN A 118 3.48 -5.92 16.23
CA GLN A 118 3.75 -6.17 14.83
C GLN A 118 2.72 -5.43 13.98
N ALA A 119 3.22 -4.67 13.01
CA ALA A 119 2.43 -4.17 11.91
C ALA A 119 1.81 -5.34 11.14
N GLU A 120 0.50 -5.48 11.20
CA GLU A 120 -0.19 -6.48 10.38
C GLU A 120 -0.05 -6.04 8.91
N PRO A 121 0.53 -6.89 8.03
CA PRO A 121 0.60 -6.53 6.64
C PRO A 121 -0.81 -6.48 6.05
N TRP A 122 -1.22 -5.33 5.54
CA TRP A 122 -2.38 -5.30 4.65
C TRP A 122 -1.93 -5.62 3.23
N GLN A 123 -2.89 -6.10 2.45
CA GLN A 123 -2.66 -6.50 1.07
C GLN A 123 -3.04 -5.35 0.15
N THR A 124 -2.20 -5.05 -0.84
CA THR A 124 -2.47 -4.03 -1.85
C THR A 124 -2.36 -4.63 -3.25
N LEU A 125 -3.17 -4.13 -4.17
CA LEU A 125 -3.20 -4.54 -5.56
C LEU A 125 -2.98 -3.30 -6.42
N VAL A 126 -1.92 -3.31 -7.23
CA VAL A 126 -1.59 -2.22 -8.15
C VAL A 126 -1.72 -2.73 -9.57
N LYS A 127 -2.39 -1.97 -10.44
CA LYS A 127 -2.43 -2.23 -11.88
C LYS A 127 -1.51 -1.25 -12.59
N GLN A 128 -0.61 -1.76 -13.43
CA GLN A 128 0.30 -1.00 -14.29
C GLN A 128 -0.08 -1.20 -15.77
N ALA A 129 -0.11 -0.12 -16.54
CA ALA A 129 -0.30 -0.13 -17.99
C ALA A 129 0.71 0.84 -18.63
N GLY A 130 1.84 0.30 -19.10
CA GLY A 130 2.99 1.10 -19.50
C GLY A 130 3.60 1.84 -18.31
N GLU A 131 3.72 3.16 -18.42
CA GLU A 131 4.21 4.03 -17.34
C GLU A 131 3.12 4.44 -16.35
N ALA A 132 1.85 4.31 -16.72
CA ALA A 132 0.73 4.62 -15.84
C ALA A 132 0.47 3.46 -14.89
N CYS A 133 0.12 3.76 -13.65
CA CYS A 133 -0.39 2.77 -12.71
C CYS A 133 -1.54 3.33 -11.87
N VAL A 134 -2.26 2.44 -11.19
CA VAL A 134 -3.32 2.77 -10.24
C VAL A 134 -3.30 1.79 -9.08
N ASN A 135 -3.48 2.30 -7.87
CA ASN A 135 -3.71 1.47 -6.69
C ASN A 135 -5.19 1.10 -6.60
N LEU A 136 -5.49 -0.19 -6.76
CA LEU A 136 -6.85 -0.72 -6.67
C LEU A 136 -7.26 -1.01 -5.22
N ILE A 137 -6.30 -1.34 -4.35
CA ILE A 137 -6.52 -1.59 -2.92
C ILE A 137 -5.51 -0.75 -2.13
N GLY A 138 -5.82 0.54 -1.98
CA GLY A 138 -4.88 1.54 -1.44
C GLY A 138 -4.87 1.69 0.07
N LEU A 139 -5.86 1.13 0.77
CA LEU A 139 -6.05 1.27 2.21
C LEU A 139 -6.25 -0.10 2.87
N PRO A 140 -5.87 -0.25 4.16
CA PRO A 140 -6.10 -1.47 4.92
C PRO A 140 -7.60 -1.74 5.02
N SER A 141 -8.08 -2.68 4.21
CA SER A 141 -9.49 -3.07 4.15
C SER A 141 -9.59 -4.50 3.65
N LEU A 142 -10.50 -5.29 4.24
CA LEU A 142 -10.80 -6.63 3.77
C LEU A 142 -11.67 -6.53 2.51
N GLN A 143 -11.07 -6.81 1.35
CA GLN A 143 -11.76 -6.79 0.07
C GLN A 143 -11.46 -8.06 -0.72
N SER A 144 -12.46 -8.54 -1.45
CA SER A 144 -12.24 -9.67 -2.37
C SER A 144 -11.46 -9.20 -3.59
N LEU A 145 -10.40 -9.95 -3.93
CA LEU A 145 -9.64 -9.76 -5.16
C LEU A 145 -10.50 -9.97 -6.41
N THR A 146 -11.59 -10.74 -6.31
CA THR A 146 -12.54 -10.95 -7.41
C THR A 146 -13.31 -9.69 -7.82
N GLN A 147 -13.23 -8.62 -7.02
CA GLN A 147 -13.75 -7.30 -7.42
C GLN A 147 -12.88 -6.62 -8.50
N TYR A 148 -11.63 -7.06 -8.65
CA TYR A 148 -10.63 -6.41 -9.50
C TYR A 148 -10.10 -7.31 -10.62
N VAL A 149 -10.02 -8.62 -10.37
CA VAL A 149 -9.51 -9.62 -11.32
C VAL A 149 -10.44 -10.83 -11.36
N ASP A 150 -10.29 -11.69 -12.37
CA ASP A 150 -11.07 -12.92 -12.43
C ASP A 150 -10.71 -13.90 -11.30
N LEU A 151 -11.61 -14.84 -11.00
CA LEU A 151 -11.43 -15.80 -9.92
C LEU A 151 -10.12 -16.61 -10.05
N PRO A 152 -9.74 -17.16 -11.23
CA PRO A 152 -8.46 -17.87 -11.35
C PRO A 152 -7.24 -17.01 -10.99
N THR A 153 -7.22 -15.75 -11.39
CA THR A 153 -6.15 -14.81 -11.02
C THR A 153 -6.17 -14.53 -9.53
N ALA A 154 -7.34 -14.21 -8.97
CA ALA A 154 -7.51 -13.96 -7.54
C ALA A 154 -6.99 -15.13 -6.69
N VAL A 155 -7.32 -16.38 -7.09
CA VAL A 155 -6.79 -17.59 -6.45
C VAL A 155 -5.27 -17.64 -6.54
N SER A 156 -4.68 -17.34 -7.70
CA SER A 156 -3.22 -17.36 -7.85
C SER A 156 -2.51 -16.34 -6.93
N PHE A 157 -3.11 -15.17 -6.72
CA PHE A 157 -2.62 -14.16 -5.79
C PHE A 157 -2.80 -14.59 -4.33
N ALA A 158 -3.95 -15.14 -3.97
CA ALA A 158 -4.18 -15.69 -2.64
C ALA A 158 -3.22 -16.86 -2.31
N VAL A 159 -2.92 -17.73 -3.28
CA VAL A 159 -1.90 -18.78 -3.14
C VAL A 159 -0.54 -18.17 -2.82
N ALA A 160 -0.09 -17.14 -3.57
CA ALA A 160 1.19 -16.48 -3.33
C ALA A 160 1.28 -15.90 -1.90
N ARG A 161 0.20 -15.28 -1.42
CA ARG A 161 0.11 -14.78 -0.04
C ARG A 161 0.29 -15.89 1.00
N TYR A 162 -0.43 -17.00 0.86
CA TYR A 162 -0.35 -18.10 1.82
C TYR A 162 0.96 -18.87 1.74
N GLN A 163 1.59 -18.98 0.57
CA GLN A 163 2.94 -19.51 0.42
C GLN A 163 3.97 -18.63 1.12
N GLU A 164 3.84 -17.31 0.99
CA GLU A 164 4.72 -16.38 1.67
C GLU A 164 4.55 -16.45 3.20
N LEU A 165 3.31 -16.48 3.70
CA LEU A 165 3.03 -16.69 5.12
C LEU A 165 3.63 -18.01 5.62
N LYS A 166 3.46 -19.11 4.87
CA LYS A 166 4.07 -20.41 5.19
C LYS A 166 5.59 -20.34 5.26
N ARG A 167 6.23 -19.52 4.42
CA ARG A 167 7.69 -19.34 4.36
C ARG A 167 8.22 -18.48 5.51
N GLN A 168 7.60 -17.32 5.76
CA GLN A 168 8.08 -16.36 6.76
C GLN A 168 7.70 -16.77 8.18
N ASN A 169 6.45 -17.19 8.38
CA ASN A 169 5.87 -17.48 9.69
C ASN A 169 5.19 -18.87 9.70
N PRO A 170 5.96 -19.97 9.63
CA PRO A 170 5.40 -21.33 9.54
C PRO A 170 4.50 -21.70 10.72
N THR A 171 4.81 -21.26 11.95
CA THR A 171 3.98 -21.49 13.14
C THR A 171 2.62 -20.78 13.05
N GLU A 172 2.62 -19.58 12.50
CA GLU A 172 1.41 -18.79 12.28
C GLU A 172 0.55 -19.43 11.18
N PHE A 173 1.18 -19.84 10.08
CA PHE A 173 0.50 -20.60 9.02
C PHE A 173 -0.14 -21.88 9.58
N GLN A 174 0.55 -22.64 10.43
CA GLN A 174 -0.04 -23.83 11.09
C GLN A 174 -1.20 -23.49 12.03
N SER A 175 -1.20 -22.31 12.64
CA SER A 175 -2.30 -21.87 13.51
C SER A 175 -3.52 -21.46 12.69
N LEU A 176 -3.30 -20.73 11.59
CA LEU A 176 -4.29 -20.41 10.58
C LEU A 176 -4.94 -21.69 10.00
N THR A 177 -4.15 -22.68 9.59
CA THR A 177 -4.70 -23.92 9.01
C THR A 177 -5.54 -24.70 10.03
N ARG A 178 -5.11 -24.79 11.29
CA ARG A 178 -5.90 -25.41 12.37
C ARG A 178 -7.24 -24.70 12.60
N ALA A 179 -7.24 -23.36 12.63
CA ALA A 179 -8.45 -22.57 12.80
C ALA A 179 -9.43 -22.81 11.64
N ILE A 180 -8.97 -22.73 10.39
CA ILE A 180 -9.79 -22.96 9.20
C ILE A 180 -10.29 -24.41 9.12
N THR A 181 -9.47 -25.39 9.48
CA THR A 181 -9.87 -26.81 9.45
C THR A 181 -10.93 -27.10 10.51
N SER A 182 -10.85 -26.47 11.68
CA SER A 182 -11.85 -26.61 12.75
C SER A 182 -13.12 -25.77 12.52
N GLY A 183 -13.04 -24.78 11.63
CA GLY A 183 -14.07 -23.76 11.42
C GLY A 183 -14.20 -22.79 12.60
N GLY A 184 -13.15 -22.70 13.44
CA GLY A 184 -13.07 -21.75 14.54
C GLY A 184 -12.45 -20.42 14.09
N GLY A 185 -12.67 -19.37 14.88
CA GLY A 185 -11.93 -18.11 14.74
C GLY A 185 -10.43 -18.31 14.99
N LEU A 186 -9.62 -17.41 14.44
CA LEU A 186 -8.16 -17.50 14.50
C LEU A 186 -7.66 -16.87 15.82
N PHE A 187 -7.31 -17.72 16.80
CA PHE A 187 -6.54 -17.29 17.98
C PHE A 187 -5.07 -17.66 17.78
N VAL A 188 -4.21 -16.68 17.47
CA VAL A 188 -2.75 -16.86 17.61
C VAL A 188 -2.34 -16.32 18.98
N GLY A 189 -2.55 -17.12 20.03
CA GLY A 189 -2.28 -16.71 21.41
C GLY A 189 -3.39 -15.84 22.03
N THR A 190 -3.01 -14.77 22.72
CA THR A 190 -3.91 -13.75 23.34
C THR A 190 -4.19 -12.55 22.44
N THR A 191 -3.59 -12.53 21.25
CA THR A 191 -3.73 -11.48 20.25
C THR A 191 -4.53 -12.02 19.07
N ARG A 192 -5.45 -11.20 18.53
CA ARG A 192 -6.09 -11.43 17.23
C ARG A 192 -5.01 -11.85 16.24
N ALA A 193 -5.28 -12.88 15.43
CA ALA A 193 -4.32 -13.34 14.45
C ALA A 193 -3.86 -12.17 13.59
N SER A 194 -2.56 -11.93 13.55
CA SER A 194 -1.91 -10.73 12.98
C SER A 194 -1.94 -10.64 11.45
N PHE A 195 -2.90 -11.33 10.83
CA PHE A 195 -3.19 -11.23 9.42
C PHE A 195 -4.54 -10.56 9.28
N GLY A 196 -4.62 -9.60 8.37
CA GLY A 196 -5.84 -9.32 7.59
C GLY A 196 -6.27 -10.52 6.74
N SER A 197 -6.22 -11.73 7.30
CA SER A 197 -7.03 -12.86 6.88
C SER A 197 -8.48 -12.44 7.11
N PRO A 198 -9.39 -12.78 6.21
CA PRO A 198 -10.82 -12.47 6.35
C PRO A 198 -11.50 -13.16 7.55
N MET A 199 -10.75 -13.74 8.48
CA MET A 199 -11.27 -14.40 9.68
C MET A 199 -11.46 -13.36 10.78
N ASP A 200 -12.57 -12.63 10.73
CA ASP A 200 -12.99 -11.76 11.84
C ASP A 200 -13.34 -12.63 13.07
N ASP A 201 -12.81 -12.26 14.23
CA ASP A 201 -12.91 -13.05 15.46
C ASP A 201 -14.33 -13.07 16.04
N GLU A 202 -15.15 -12.08 15.69
CA GLU A 202 -16.55 -11.98 16.11
C GLU A 202 -17.49 -12.95 15.37
N HIS A 203 -17.08 -13.43 14.19
CA HIS A 203 -18.00 -14.05 13.22
C HIS A 203 -17.66 -15.52 12.87
N GLY A 204 -16.53 -16.04 13.37
CA GLY A 204 -16.07 -17.40 13.07
C GLY A 204 -15.20 -17.45 11.82
N CYS A 205 -15.12 -18.61 11.16
CA CYS A 205 -14.33 -18.73 9.94
C CYS A 205 -15.05 -18.04 8.77
N GLU A 206 -14.53 -16.89 8.31
CA GLU A 206 -14.98 -16.23 7.09
C GLU A 206 -13.85 -16.17 6.06
N LEU A 207 -14.14 -16.57 4.83
CA LEU A 207 -13.15 -16.67 3.75
C LEU A 207 -13.79 -16.20 2.43
N PHE A 208 -13.09 -15.32 1.71
CA PHE A 208 -13.46 -15.07 0.31
C PHE A 208 -13.26 -16.34 -0.53
N GLN A 209 -13.94 -16.40 -1.67
CA GLN A 209 -13.91 -17.60 -2.52
C GLN A 209 -12.49 -17.94 -2.99
N GLU A 210 -11.72 -16.92 -3.37
CA GLU A 210 -10.33 -17.04 -3.78
C GLU A 210 -9.42 -17.59 -2.68
N ASP A 211 -9.72 -17.24 -1.42
CA ASP A 211 -8.93 -17.66 -0.27
C ASP A 211 -9.20 -19.13 0.06
N LYS A 212 -10.48 -19.51 0.07
CA LYS A 212 -10.89 -20.89 0.21
C LYS A 212 -10.20 -21.78 -0.83
N SER A 213 -10.32 -21.42 -2.11
CA SER A 213 -9.69 -22.20 -3.19
C SER A 213 -8.17 -22.19 -3.11
N ALA A 214 -7.54 -21.09 -2.71
CA ALA A 214 -6.10 -21.04 -2.51
C ALA A 214 -5.62 -21.95 -1.39
N LEU A 215 -6.33 -22.01 -0.27
CA LEU A 215 -6.04 -22.90 0.86
C LEU A 215 -6.21 -24.37 0.48
N GLU A 216 -7.29 -24.70 -0.23
CA GLU A 216 -7.54 -26.05 -0.78
C GLU A 216 -6.42 -26.46 -1.74
N ASN A 217 -5.96 -25.55 -2.62
CA ASN A 217 -4.82 -25.77 -3.52
C ASN A 217 -3.51 -26.04 -2.76
N LEU A 218 -3.37 -25.51 -1.55
CA LEU A 218 -2.22 -25.74 -0.67
C LEU A 218 -2.39 -27.00 0.21
N GLY A 219 -3.44 -27.79 -0.01
CA GLY A 219 -3.72 -29.02 0.73
C GLY A 219 -4.34 -28.79 2.11
N VAL A 220 -4.89 -27.60 2.36
CA VAL A 220 -5.58 -27.28 3.62
C VAL A 220 -7.05 -27.63 3.48
N ALA A 221 -7.55 -28.51 4.36
CA ALA A 221 -8.97 -28.82 4.42
C ALA A 221 -9.74 -27.64 5.04
N VAL A 222 -10.64 -27.03 4.27
CA VAL A 222 -11.47 -25.92 4.74
C VAL A 222 -12.75 -26.48 5.36
N SER A 223 -13.04 -26.11 6.61
CA SER A 223 -14.25 -26.53 7.29
C SER A 223 -15.51 -26.07 6.55
N SER A 224 -16.55 -26.90 6.52
CA SER A 224 -17.88 -26.52 6.01
C SER A 224 -18.56 -25.43 6.84
N LYS A 225 -18.05 -25.15 8.05
CA LYS A 225 -18.49 -24.03 8.89
C LYS A 225 -17.92 -22.69 8.43
N CYS A 226 -16.88 -22.70 7.58
CA CYS A 226 -16.35 -21.48 7.00
C CYS A 226 -17.33 -20.93 5.97
N ARG A 227 -17.68 -19.65 6.10
CA ARG A 227 -18.64 -18.97 5.21
C ARG A 227 -17.99 -17.82 4.44
N ALA A 228 -18.70 -17.30 3.45
CA ALA A 228 -18.28 -16.07 2.79
C ALA A 228 -18.57 -14.86 3.70
N PRO A 229 -17.74 -13.81 3.71
CA PRO A 229 -18.00 -12.59 4.47
C PRO A 229 -19.34 -11.94 4.10
N SER A 230 -20.09 -11.48 5.10
CA SER A 230 -21.30 -10.66 4.87
C SER A 230 -20.90 -9.25 4.45
N ARG A 231 -21.48 -8.75 3.35
CA ARG A 231 -21.25 -7.41 2.81
C ARG A 231 -21.69 -6.30 3.75
#